data_AF-A0A177L2H9-F1
#
_entry.id   AF-A0A177L2H9-F1
#
_cell.length_a   1.000
_cell.length_b   1.000
_cell.length_c   1.000
_cell.angle_alpha   90.00
_cell.angle_beta   90.00
_cell.angle_gamma   90.00
#
_symmetry.space_group_name_H-M   'P 1'
#
loop_
_entity.id
_entity.type
_entity.pdbx_description
1 polymer ?
#
loop_
_entity_poly.entity_id
_entity_poly.type
_entity_poly.pdbx_seq_one_letter_code
_entity_poly.pdbx_strand_id
1 'polypeptide(L)'
;MNSTLSFHQALLGELLNPKTALFFLAFLPQFVQSNGYSATIQLLILGLTFVLMSILYTTLLVLLESLIGNRLFLKNSINSQWIGKVVGIVYVGLGLKLAFQNQE
;
A
#
# COMPACT_ATOMS: atom_id res chain seq x y z
N MET A 1 -17.57 -15.96 2.49
CA MET A 1 -16.57 -15.65 1.45
C MET A 1 -15.44 -16.66 1.57
N ASN A 2 -15.04 -17.32 0.47
CA ASN A 2 -13.89 -18.24 0.49
C ASN A 2 -12.60 -17.43 0.66
N SER A 3 -12.00 -17.50 1.84
CA SER A 3 -10.77 -16.76 2.20
C SER A 3 -9.60 -17.07 1.26
N THR A 4 -9.53 -18.30 0.75
CA THR A 4 -8.53 -18.73 -0.24
C THR A 4 -8.65 -17.97 -1.55
N LEU A 5 -9.87 -17.75 -2.05
CA LEU A 5 -10.12 -17.01 -3.29
C LEU A 5 -9.64 -15.55 -3.16
N SER A 6 -9.95 -14.91 -2.02
CA SER A 6 -9.52 -13.54 -1.72
C SER A 6 -8.00 -13.41 -1.58
N PHE A 7 -7.34 -14.40 -0.96
CA PHE A 7 -5.88 -14.42 -0.89
C PHE A 7 -5.23 -14.55 -2.27
N HIS A 8 -5.72 -15.46 -3.12
CA HIS A 8 -5.20 -15.60 -4.49
C HIS A 8 -5.44 -14.36 -5.34
N GLN A 9 -6.60 -13.71 -5.21
CA GLN A 9 -6.88 -12.44 -5.90
C GLN A 9 -5.94 -11.33 -5.45
N ALA A 10 -5.71 -11.19 -4.15
CA ALA A 10 -4.78 -10.21 -3.60
C ALA A 10 -3.34 -10.50 -4.06
N LEU A 11 -2.89 -11.76 -3.97
CA LEU A 11 -1.56 -12.19 -4.37
C LEU A 11 -1.31 -11.94 -5.86
N LEU A 12 -2.22 -12.39 -6.73
CA LEU A 12 -2.10 -12.18 -8.16
C LEU A 12 -2.22 -10.71 -8.54
N GLY A 13 -3.11 -9.96 -7.88
CA GLY A 13 -3.26 -8.52 -8.09
C GLY A 13 -1.99 -7.75 -7.75
N GLU A 14 -1.33 -8.09 -6.63
CA GLU A 14 -0.03 -7.53 -6.23
C GLU A 14 1.10 -7.93 -7.18
N LEU A 15 1.22 -9.22 -7.51
CA LEU A 15 2.29 -9.74 -8.40
C LEU A 15 2.19 -9.19 -9.81
N LEU A 16 0.96 -9.06 -10.33
CA LEU A 16 0.70 -8.52 -11.66
C LEU A 16 0.68 -6.99 -11.68
N ASN A 17 0.86 -6.31 -10.54
CA ASN A 17 0.86 -4.85 -10.49
C ASN A 17 2.20 -4.30 -11.02
N PRO A 18 2.24 -3.79 -12.27
CA PRO A 18 3.49 -3.29 -12.85
C PRO A 18 4.00 -2.07 -12.09
N LYS A 19 3.12 -1.35 -11.37
CA LYS A 19 3.48 -0.15 -10.62
C LYS A 19 4.48 -0.47 -9.51
N THR A 20 4.30 -1.58 -8.81
CA THR A 20 5.20 -2.00 -7.73
C THR A 20 6.59 -2.34 -8.28
N ALA A 21 6.65 -3.09 -9.39
CA ALA A 21 7.90 -3.41 -10.06
C ALA A 21 8.62 -2.15 -10.58
N LEU A 22 7.87 -1.25 -11.24
CA LEU A 22 8.41 0.02 -11.75
C LEU A 22 8.92 0.93 -10.63
N PHE A 23 8.23 0.98 -9.49
CA PHE A 23 8.69 1.71 -8.31
C PHE A 23 10.05 1.18 -7.84
N PHE A 24 10.18 -0.14 -7.63
CA PHE A 24 11.46 -0.68 -7.18
C PHE A 24 12.58 -0.49 -8.19
N LEU A 25 12.30 -0.66 -9.49
CA LEU A 25 13.28 -0.47 -10.55
C LEU A 25 13.72 1.00 -10.66
N ALA A 26 12.82 1.95 -10.42
CA ALA A 26 13.14 3.37 -10.45
C ALA A 26 13.90 3.82 -9.19
N PHE A 27 13.50 3.35 -8.00
CA PHE A 27 14.00 3.86 -6.72
C PHE A 27 15.17 3.06 -6.14
N LEU A 28 15.14 1.72 -6.11
CA LEU A 28 16.17 0.95 -5.41
C LEU A 28 17.58 1.10 -6.01
N PRO A 29 17.77 1.12 -7.34
CA PRO A 29 19.10 1.30 -7.92
C PRO A 29 19.77 2.64 -7.54
N GLN A 30 18.98 3.66 -7.20
CA GLN A 30 19.51 4.97 -6.80
C GLN A 30 20.23 4.93 -5.45
N PHE A 31 19.95 3.92 -4.63
CA PHE A 31 20.60 3.72 -3.33
C PHE A 31 21.81 2.76 -3.42
N VAL A 32 22.09 2.20 -4.60
CA VAL A 32 23.23 1.30 -4.80
C VAL A 32 24.49 2.11 -4.99
N GLN A 33 25.50 1.85 -4.16
CA GLN A 33 26.81 2.49 -4.25
C GLN A 33 27.77 1.65 -5.09
N SER A 34 28.55 2.30 -5.94
CA SER A 34 29.54 1.64 -6.80
C SER A 34 30.76 1.10 -6.03
N ASN A 35 31.04 1.65 -4.85
CA ASN A 35 32.19 1.29 -4.03
C ASN A 35 31.73 0.42 -2.85
N GLY A 36 31.71 -0.90 -3.03
CA GLY A 36 31.29 -1.84 -1.97
C GLY A 36 30.90 -3.22 -2.50
N TYR A 37 29.93 -3.86 -1.83
CA TYR A 37 29.36 -5.14 -2.26
C TYR A 37 28.70 -5.05 -3.64
N SER A 38 28.50 -6.19 -4.30
CA SER A 38 27.83 -6.20 -5.61
C SER A 38 26.42 -5.58 -5.54
N ALA A 39 26.00 -4.96 -6.64
CA ALA A 39 24.68 -4.33 -6.75
C ALA A 39 23.55 -5.28 -6.35
N THR A 40 23.66 -6.57 -6.72
CA THR A 40 22.69 -7.60 -6.37
C THR A 40 22.52 -7.76 -4.86
N ILE A 41 23.61 -7.77 -4.09
CA ILE A 41 23.56 -7.90 -2.63
C ILE A 41 22.92 -6.64 -2.02
N GLN A 42 23.32 -5.46 -2.47
CA GLN A 42 22.76 -4.20 -1.97
C GLN A 42 21.25 -4.12 -2.24
N LEU A 43 20.80 -4.48 -3.43
CA LEU A 43 19.38 -4.53 -3.80
C LEU A 43 18.61 -5.57 -2.97
N LEU A 44 19.22 -6.73 -2.70
CA LEU A 44 18.59 -7.78 -1.90
C LEU A 44 18.40 -7.33 -0.44
N ILE A 45 19.39 -6.65 0.14
CA ILE A 45 19.28 -6.04 1.47
C ILE A 45 18.16 -5.01 1.48
N LEU A 46 18.16 -4.08 0.51
CA LEU A 46 17.17 -3.01 0.42
C LEU A 46 15.74 -3.56 0.26
N GLY A 47 15.58 -4.57 -0.60
CA GLY A 47 14.32 -5.27 -0.80
C GLY A 47 13.85 -5.98 0.47
N LEU A 48 14.74 -6.67 1.17
CA LEU A 48 14.41 -7.35 2.43
C LEU A 48 13.99 -6.34 3.51
N THR A 49 14.71 -5.23 3.65
CA THR A 49 14.35 -4.15 4.58
C THR A 49 12.96 -3.59 4.26
N PHE A 50 12.66 -3.36 2.98
CA PHE A 50 11.34 -2.91 2.56
C PHE A 50 10.25 -3.93 2.93
N VAL A 51 10.45 -5.22 2.65
CA VAL A 51 9.49 -6.27 2.98
C VAL A 51 9.24 -6.33 4.48
N LEU A 52 10.29 -6.27 5.31
CA LEU A 52 10.16 -6.27 6.76
C LEU A 52 9.37 -5.07 7.28
N MET A 53 9.66 -3.87 6.76
CA MET A 53 8.89 -2.66 7.10
C MET A 53 7.43 -2.77 6.65
N SER A 54 7.17 -3.35 5.49
CA SER A 54 5.81 -3.57 4.98
C SER A 54 5.02 -4.55 5.85
N ILE A 55 5.64 -5.65 6.30
CA ILE A 55 5.02 -6.60 7.22
C ILE A 55 4.70 -5.90 8.55
N LEU A 56 5.65 -5.14 9.10
CA LEU A 56 5.44 -4.41 10.35
C LEU A 56 4.30 -3.40 10.23
N TYR A 57 4.31 -2.60 9.16
CA TYR A 57 3.30 -1.59 8.90
C TYR A 57 1.90 -2.19 8.72
N THR A 58 1.76 -3.21 7.87
CA THR A 58 0.46 -3.85 7.61
C THR A 58 -0.05 -4.59 8.84
N THR A 59 0.82 -5.26 9.60
CA THR A 59 0.45 -5.89 10.88
C THR A 59 -0.04 -4.84 11.88
N LEU A 60 0.67 -3.72 12.01
CA LEU A 60 0.26 -2.62 12.89
C LEU A 60 -1.12 -2.07 12.49
N LEU A 61 -1.37 -1.88 11.19
CA LEU A 61 -2.68 -1.46 10.69
C LEU A 61 -3.78 -2.45 11.07
N VAL A 62 -3.56 -3.75 10.83
CA VAL A 62 -4.54 -4.80 11.18
C VAL A 62 -4.82 -4.83 12.69
N LEU A 63 -3.78 -4.64 13.52
CA LEU A 63 -3.94 -4.56 14.97
C LEU A 63 -4.75 -3.32 15.38
N LEU A 64 -4.46 -2.16 14.80
CA LEU A 64 -5.21 -0.92 15.03
C LEU A 64 -6.67 -1.07 14.60
N GLU A 65 -6.92 -1.67 13.43
CA GLU A 65 -8.26 -1.98 12.94
C GLU A 65 -9.01 -2.92 13.89
N SER A 66 -8.34 -3.93 14.44
CA SER A 66 -8.94 -4.85 15.42
C SER A 66 -9.34 -4.12 16.72
N LEU A 67 -8.45 -3.27 17.24
CA LEU A 67 -8.69 -2.49 18.47
C LEU A 67 -9.82 -1.47 18.33
N ILE A 68 -9.81 -0.73 17.22
CA ILE A 68 -10.78 0.32 16.92
C ILE A 68 -12.10 -0.31 16.46
N GLY A 69 -12.01 -1.36 15.64
CA GLY A 69 -13.13 -1.98 14.98
C GLY A 69 -14.03 -2.76 15.93
N ASN A 70 -13.47 -3.42 16.94
CA ASN A 70 -14.30 -4.04 17.98
C ASN A 70 -15.10 -3.01 18.78
N ARG A 71 -14.64 -1.75 18.90
CA ARG A 71 -15.36 -0.71 19.64
C ARG A 71 -16.32 0.11 18.77
N LEU A 72 -16.03 0.29 17.47
CA LEU A 72 -16.84 1.12 16.57
C LEU A 72 -17.80 0.33 15.68
N PHE A 73 -17.44 -0.88 15.21
CA PHE A 73 -18.26 -1.63 14.25
C PHE A 73 -19.31 -2.55 14.89
N LEU A 74 -19.17 -2.94 16.16
CA LEU A 74 -20.17 -3.77 16.84
C LEU A 74 -21.51 -3.05 17.10
N LYS A 75 -21.57 -1.71 16.99
CA LYS A 75 -22.77 -0.95 17.37
C LYS A 75 -23.51 -0.24 16.23
N ASN A 76 -22.93 -0.04 15.04
CA ASN A 76 -23.58 0.82 14.04
C ASN A 76 -23.23 0.48 12.58
N SER A 77 -24.14 -0.24 11.90
CA SER A 77 -24.13 -0.48 10.44
C SER A 77 -24.08 0.83 9.61
N ILE A 78 -24.48 1.95 10.21
CA ILE A 78 -24.51 3.29 9.61
C ILE A 78 -23.11 3.89 9.31
N ASN A 79 -22.03 3.43 9.97
CA ASN A 79 -20.70 4.04 9.79
C ASN A 79 -20.01 3.69 8.46
N SER A 80 -20.31 2.52 7.88
CA SER A 80 -19.65 2.07 6.64
C SER A 80 -19.98 2.99 5.44
N GLN A 81 -21.22 3.46 5.34
CA GLN A 81 -21.65 4.34 4.25
C GLN A 81 -21.01 5.74 4.32
N TRP A 82 -20.75 6.25 5.52
CA TRP A 82 -20.09 7.54 5.71
C TRP A 82 -18.62 7.51 5.33
N ILE A 83 -17.91 6.42 5.69
CA ILE A 83 -16.52 6.20 5.26
C ILE A 83 -16.42 6.16 3.74
N GLY A 84 -17.31 5.44 3.06
CA GLY A 84 -17.35 5.42 1.59
C GLY A 84 -17.58 6.80 0.98
N LYS A 85 -18.46 7.61 1.56
CA LYS A 85 -18.70 8.99 1.10
C LYS A 85 -17.49 9.90 1.30
N VAL A 86 -16.82 9.83 2.45
CA VAL A 86 -15.61 10.62 2.72
C VAL A 86 -14.50 10.26 1.74
N VAL A 87 -14.23 8.97 1.54
CA VAL A 87 -13.23 8.50 0.57
C VAL A 87 -13.58 8.95 -0.85
N GLY A 88 -14.86 8.85 -1.24
CA GLY A 88 -15.34 9.33 -2.54
C GLY A 88 -15.13 10.84 -2.73
N ILE A 89 -15.47 11.66 -1.72
CA ILE A 89 -15.25 13.11 -1.75
C ILE A 89 -13.76 13.43 -1.89
N VAL A 90 -12.91 12.74 -1.14
CA VAL A 90 -11.45 12.93 -1.23
C VAL A 90 -10.96 12.60 -2.64
N TYR A 91 -11.40 11.48 -3.24
CA TYR A 91 -11.00 11.13 -4.61
C TYR A 91 -11.51 12.12 -5.66
N VAL A 92 -12.76 12.60 -5.55
CA VAL A 92 -13.29 13.64 -6.45
C VAL A 92 -12.48 14.92 -6.30
N GLY A 93 -12.17 15.34 -5.07
CA GLY A 93 -11.35 16.51 -4.79
C GLY A 93 -9.94 16.39 -5.37
N LEU A 94 -9.29 15.23 -5.21
CA LEU A 94 -7.98 14.95 -5.81
C LEU A 94 -8.04 14.95 -7.35
N GLY A 95 -9.09 14.37 -7.94
CA GLY A 95 -9.31 14.37 -9.38
C GLY A 95 -9.50 15.77 -9.95
N LEU A 96 -10.30 16.61 -9.29
CA LEU A 96 -10.46 18.02 -9.65
C LEU A 96 -9.14 18.79 -9.49
N LYS A 97 -8.41 18.58 -8.39
CA LYS A 97 -7.09 19.18 -8.19
C LYS A 97 -6.16 18.84 -9.35
N LEU A 98 -6.08 17.56 -9.75
CA LEU A 98 -5.25 17.13 -10.87
C LEU A 98 -5.72 17.72 -12.20
N ALA A 99 -7.03 17.79 -12.44
CA ALA A 99 -7.59 18.38 -13.66
C ALA A 99 -7.28 19.87 -13.80
N PHE A 100 -7.22 20.60 -12.68
CA PHE A 100 -6.88 22.02 -12.63
C PHE A 100 -5.42 22.28 -12.26
N GLN A 101 -4.60 21.23 -12.10
CA GLN A 101 -3.16 21.36 -11.90
C GLN A 101 -2.54 21.69 -13.26
N ASN A 102 -2.56 22.99 -13.58
CA ASN A 102 -1.85 23.53 -14.73
C ASN A 102 -0.37 23.15 -14.62
N GLN A 103 0.14 22.52 -15.67
CA GLN A 103 1.57 22.24 -15.82
C GLN A 103 2.28 23.57 -16.04
N GLU A 104 2.88 24.12 -14.99
CA GLU A 104 4.01 25.06 -15.12
C GLU A 104 5.32 24.28 -14.99
#